data_AF-A0A8T2XZZ4-F1
#
_entry.id   AF-A0A8T2XZZ4-F1
#
_cell.length_a   1.000
_cell.length_b   1.000
_cell.length_c   1.000
_cell.angle_alpha   90.00
_cell.angle_beta   90.00
_cell.angle_gamma   90.00
#
_symmetry.space_group_name_H-M   'P 1'
#
loop_
_entity.id
_entity.type
_entity.pdbx_description
1 polymer ?
#
loop_
_entity_poly.entity_id
_entity_poly.type
_entity_poly.pdbx_seq_one_letter_code
_entity_poly.pdbx_strand_id
1 'polypeptide(L)'
;MGTFVGHIVPGLALTLLGLWHTVNTIRAFCNKGCTNFTVKFWYPFYGPVSRLKHLELIFILSFSVLAIFMQLLDFPFLRFSFKLDSFEHATIFLHLAIFAGFTLSAEISQSSDILSGVSGILAAFVFCQELFLLHFHSTDHVGLEGHYHWLLQLIVFVSLLAALAATNFPNSFPAALVLSISVVFQGCWFMNMGFMLWFPDFIPEGCVMQFAEAGIDDMHGAVTCGSLAAELRATALANLQFSWILAGILLLTGCMCLKLARKCTPRSQSTEYEQLHSRGVPIAIDGFKQTDP
;
A
#
# COMPACT_ATOMS: atom_id res chain seq x y z
N MET A 1 -8.82 15.97 -14.64
CA MET A 1 -9.06 16.62 -13.33
C MET A 1 -9.72 15.62 -12.40
N GLY A 2 -9.22 15.51 -11.17
CA GLY A 2 -9.78 14.55 -10.21
C GLY A 2 -11.17 14.96 -9.71
N THR A 3 -11.96 13.98 -9.29
CA THR A 3 -13.26 14.20 -8.63
C THR A 3 -13.16 13.75 -7.18
N PHE A 4 -14.07 14.22 -6.31
CA PHE A 4 -14.17 13.74 -4.94
C PHE A 4 -14.20 12.19 -4.88
N VAL A 5 -15.11 11.58 -5.63
CA VAL A 5 -15.27 10.11 -5.70
C VAL A 5 -14.01 9.46 -6.28
N GLY A 6 -13.42 10.08 -7.30
CA GLY A 6 -12.17 9.64 -7.93
C GLY A 6 -10.97 9.62 -6.99
N HIS A 7 -11.00 10.35 -5.87
CA HIS A 7 -9.98 10.30 -4.83
C HIS A 7 -10.35 9.34 -3.69
N ILE A 8 -11.62 9.36 -3.24
CA ILE A 8 -12.07 8.54 -2.10
C ILE A 8 -12.00 7.04 -2.42
N VAL A 9 -12.48 6.62 -3.59
CA VAL A 9 -12.55 5.20 -3.95
C VAL A 9 -11.17 4.53 -4.02
N PRO A 10 -10.20 5.03 -4.82
CA PRO A 10 -8.86 4.45 -4.83
C PRO A 10 -8.15 4.66 -3.48
N GLY A 11 -8.38 5.78 -2.79
CA GLY A 11 -7.81 6.03 -1.46
C GLY A 11 -8.22 4.98 -0.42
N LEU A 12 -9.50 4.61 -0.40
CA LEU A 12 -10.00 3.53 0.47
C LEU A 12 -9.41 2.17 0.06
N ALA A 13 -9.37 1.86 -1.23
CA ALA A 13 -8.82 0.60 -1.74
C ALA A 13 -7.34 0.42 -1.34
N LEU A 14 -6.52 1.45 -1.56
CA LEU A 14 -5.10 1.47 -1.18
C LEU A 14 -4.91 1.38 0.33
N THR A 15 -5.73 2.08 1.13
CA THR A 15 -5.66 2.02 2.60
C THR A 15 -5.93 0.60 3.11
N LEU A 16 -6.98 -0.04 2.61
CA LEU A 16 -7.33 -1.41 2.99
C LEU A 16 -6.26 -2.41 2.54
N LEU A 17 -5.76 -2.28 1.32
CA LEU A 17 -4.68 -3.11 0.78
C LEU A 17 -3.40 -2.95 1.61
N GLY A 18 -2.98 -1.71 1.88
CA GLY A 18 -1.81 -1.41 2.69
C GLY A 18 -1.92 -1.99 4.10
N LEU A 19 -3.07 -1.83 4.77
CA LEU A 19 -3.31 -2.38 6.11
C LEU A 19 -3.28 -3.91 6.11
N TRP A 20 -3.88 -4.54 5.10
CA TRP A 20 -3.82 -5.98 4.87
C TRP A 20 -2.37 -6.46 4.75
N HIS A 21 -1.56 -5.76 3.96
CA HIS A 21 -0.12 -6.04 3.82
C HIS A 21 0.67 -5.80 5.10
N THR A 22 0.44 -4.70 5.81
CA THR A 22 1.13 -4.40 7.07
C THR A 22 0.87 -5.49 8.10
N VAL A 23 -0.39 -5.86 8.30
CA VAL A 23 -0.77 -6.90 9.27
C VAL A 23 -0.15 -8.26 8.91
N ASN A 24 -0.23 -8.66 7.64
CA ASN A 24 0.31 -9.96 7.22
C ASN A 24 1.83 -9.99 7.20
N THR A 25 2.50 -8.87 6.87
CA THR A 25 3.96 -8.73 6.94
C THR A 25 4.45 -8.89 8.38
N ILE A 26 3.83 -8.20 9.33
CA ILE A 26 4.19 -8.33 10.75
C ILE A 26 3.93 -9.76 11.25
N ARG A 27 2.79 -10.37 10.90
CA ARG A 27 2.48 -11.76 11.27
C ARG A 27 3.48 -12.75 10.66
N ALA A 28 3.83 -12.60 9.39
CA ALA A 28 4.78 -13.46 8.71
C ALA A 28 6.17 -13.39 9.36
N PHE A 29 6.64 -12.18 9.67
CA PHE A 29 7.89 -11.97 10.40
C PHE A 29 7.87 -12.60 11.79
N CYS A 30 6.81 -12.37 12.54
CA CYS A 30 6.60 -12.92 13.87
C CYS A 30 6.55 -14.46 13.90
N ASN A 31 5.97 -15.10 12.88
CA ASN A 31 5.85 -16.56 12.81
C ASN A 31 7.12 -17.25 12.30
N LYS A 32 7.84 -16.64 11.36
CA LYS A 32 9.04 -17.23 10.73
C LYS A 32 10.35 -16.86 11.45
N GLY A 33 10.35 -15.76 12.19
CA GLY A 33 11.56 -15.20 12.81
C GLY A 33 12.45 -14.47 11.80
N CYS A 34 13.53 -13.85 12.32
CA CYS A 34 14.42 -12.99 11.55
C CYS A 34 15.17 -13.69 10.41
N THR A 35 15.45 -14.99 10.54
CA THR A 35 16.31 -15.74 9.59
C THR A 35 15.53 -16.34 8.43
N ASN A 36 14.23 -16.59 8.60
CA ASN A 36 13.40 -17.29 7.61
C ASN A 36 12.30 -16.39 7.00
N PHE A 37 12.24 -15.12 7.40
CA PHE A 37 11.30 -14.18 6.80
C PHE A 37 11.64 -13.95 5.33
N THR A 38 10.62 -13.98 4.48
CA THR A 38 10.74 -13.65 3.07
C THR A 38 9.60 -12.71 2.70
N VAL A 39 9.94 -11.62 2.02
CA VAL A 39 9.06 -10.61 1.46
C VAL A 39 8.04 -11.28 0.56
N LYS A 40 6.80 -10.82 0.63
CA LYS A 40 5.74 -11.17 -0.32
C LYS A 40 5.09 -9.91 -0.84
N PHE A 41 4.83 -9.89 -2.15
CA PHE A 41 4.12 -8.81 -2.82
C PHE A 41 2.60 -9.02 -2.89
N TRP A 42 2.12 -10.13 -2.32
CA TRP A 42 0.70 -10.41 -2.13
C TRP A 42 0.52 -11.42 -0.98
N TYR A 43 -0.63 -11.45 -0.33
CA TYR A 43 -0.94 -12.40 0.74
C TYR A 43 -2.21 -13.22 0.47
N PRO A 44 -2.16 -14.54 0.71
CA PRO A 44 -3.33 -15.39 0.56
C PRO A 44 -4.38 -15.10 1.62
N PHE A 45 -5.66 -15.09 1.20
CA PHE A 45 -6.78 -15.01 2.12
C PHE A 45 -7.16 -16.40 2.63
N TYR A 46 -6.87 -16.67 3.91
CA TYR A 46 -7.25 -17.92 4.57
C TYR A 46 -8.64 -17.80 5.20
N GLY A 47 -9.67 -17.95 4.36
CA GLY A 47 -11.08 -18.06 4.80
C GLY A 47 -11.59 -19.50 4.83
N PRO A 48 -12.87 -19.72 5.20
CA PRO A 48 -13.49 -21.06 5.20
C PRO A 48 -13.54 -21.70 3.81
N VAL A 49 -13.42 -20.91 2.74
CA VAL A 49 -13.53 -21.33 1.35
C VAL A 49 -12.16 -21.25 0.68
N SER A 50 -11.54 -22.39 0.40
CA SER A 50 -10.20 -22.48 -0.21
C SER A 50 -10.08 -21.81 -1.58
N ARG A 51 -11.20 -21.66 -2.31
CA ARG A 51 -11.26 -20.96 -3.60
C ARG A 51 -10.94 -19.46 -3.50
N LEU A 52 -10.98 -18.90 -2.29
CA LEU A 52 -10.73 -17.47 -2.05
C LEU A 52 -9.25 -17.16 -1.78
N LYS A 53 -8.34 -18.13 -1.95
CA LYS A 53 -6.91 -17.97 -1.69
C LYS A 53 -6.33 -16.72 -2.39
N HIS A 54 -6.69 -16.48 -3.65
CA HIS A 54 -6.14 -15.41 -4.49
C HIS A 54 -6.98 -14.12 -4.53
N LEU A 55 -7.85 -13.91 -3.52
CA LEU A 55 -8.78 -12.77 -3.51
C LEU A 55 -8.10 -11.41 -3.68
N GLU A 56 -6.95 -11.19 -3.06
CA GLU A 56 -6.22 -9.92 -3.18
C GLU A 56 -5.87 -9.62 -4.64
N LEU A 57 -5.22 -10.56 -5.33
CA LEU A 57 -4.82 -10.41 -6.73
C LEU A 57 -6.03 -10.30 -7.67
N ILE A 58 -7.08 -11.07 -7.42
CA ILE A 58 -8.33 -11.00 -8.20
C ILE A 58 -8.99 -9.62 -8.02
N PHE A 59 -9.02 -9.09 -6.79
CA PHE A 59 -9.57 -7.77 -6.51
C PHE A 59 -8.76 -6.67 -7.19
N ILE A 60 -7.43 -6.69 -7.07
CA ILE A 60 -6.54 -5.73 -7.74
C ILE A 60 -6.76 -5.77 -9.26
N LEU A 61 -6.76 -6.96 -9.86
CA LEU A 61 -6.97 -7.13 -11.30
C LEU A 61 -8.35 -6.63 -11.74
N SER A 62 -9.41 -7.03 -11.03
CA SER A 62 -10.79 -6.64 -11.37
C SER A 62 -10.99 -5.13 -11.24
N PHE A 63 -10.46 -4.54 -10.16
CA PHE A 63 -10.50 -3.10 -9.93
C PHE A 63 -9.75 -2.34 -11.02
N SER A 64 -8.56 -2.80 -11.40
CA SER A 64 -7.75 -2.18 -12.46
C SER A 64 -8.45 -2.23 -13.81
N VAL A 65 -9.00 -3.38 -14.19
CA VAL A 65 -9.76 -3.52 -15.45
C VAL A 65 -10.99 -2.63 -15.45
N LEU A 66 -11.77 -2.63 -14.36
CA LEU A 66 -12.93 -1.76 -14.23
C LEU A 66 -12.55 -0.27 -14.34
N ALA A 67 -11.48 0.15 -13.68
CA ALA A 67 -11.00 1.52 -13.72
C ALA A 67 -10.55 1.94 -15.12
N ILE A 68 -9.84 1.07 -15.86
CA ILE A 68 -9.51 1.32 -17.28
C ILE A 68 -10.78 1.55 -18.10
N PHE A 69 -11.80 0.70 -17.93
CA PHE A 69 -13.07 0.87 -18.64
C PHE A 69 -13.77 2.18 -18.28
N MET A 70 -13.83 2.53 -16.99
CA MET A 70 -14.44 3.78 -16.53
C MET A 70 -13.70 5.02 -17.03
N GLN A 71 -12.40 4.92 -17.26
CA GLN A 71 -11.60 6.03 -17.74
C GLN A 71 -11.68 6.20 -19.26
N LEU A 72 -11.77 5.10 -20.00
CA LEU A 72 -11.86 5.11 -21.46
C LEU A 72 -13.30 5.29 -21.97
N LEU A 73 -14.32 4.96 -21.19
CA LEU A 73 -15.73 5.02 -21.59
C LEU A 73 -16.49 6.09 -20.80
N ASP A 74 -17.02 7.08 -21.50
CA ASP A 74 -17.92 8.08 -20.93
C ASP A 74 -19.29 7.45 -20.64
N PHE A 75 -19.60 7.19 -19.37
CA PHE A 75 -20.93 6.78 -18.94
C PHE A 75 -21.89 7.99 -18.86
N PRO A 76 -23.20 7.82 -19.19
CA PRO A 76 -23.90 6.58 -19.55
C PRO A 76 -23.85 6.22 -21.04
N PHE A 77 -23.24 7.05 -21.88
CA PHE A 77 -23.35 6.94 -23.34
C PHE A 77 -22.36 5.97 -23.99
N LEU A 78 -21.43 5.39 -23.22
CA LEU A 78 -20.41 4.42 -23.64
C LEU A 78 -19.58 4.90 -24.85
N ARG A 79 -19.25 6.19 -24.89
CA ARG A 79 -18.39 6.77 -25.93
C ARG A 79 -16.94 6.74 -25.47
N PHE A 80 -16.01 6.57 -26.41
CA PHE A 80 -14.58 6.66 -26.08
C PHE A 80 -14.20 8.08 -25.66
N SER A 81 -13.65 8.21 -24.47
CA SER A 81 -13.11 9.46 -23.93
C SER A 81 -11.70 9.67 -24.50
N PHE A 82 -11.55 10.56 -25.48
CA PHE A 82 -10.25 10.87 -26.07
C PHE A 82 -9.47 11.95 -25.29
N LYS A 83 -9.72 12.06 -23.98
CA LYS A 83 -9.02 13.04 -23.13
C LYS A 83 -7.68 12.48 -22.69
N LEU A 84 -6.65 13.34 -22.71
CA LEU A 84 -5.29 12.93 -22.35
C LEU A 84 -5.22 12.44 -20.90
N ASP A 85 -5.87 13.14 -19.97
CA ASP A 85 -5.92 12.75 -18.56
C ASP A 85 -6.60 11.39 -18.36
N SER A 86 -7.58 11.03 -19.20
CA SER A 86 -8.15 9.69 -19.19
C SER A 86 -7.14 8.61 -19.58
N PHE A 87 -6.30 8.83 -20.59
CA PHE A 87 -5.27 7.88 -20.96
C PHE A 87 -4.16 7.78 -19.92
N GLU A 88 -3.77 8.89 -19.29
CA GLU A 88 -2.80 8.90 -18.20
C GLU A 88 -3.27 8.01 -17.04
N HIS A 89 -4.49 8.24 -16.52
CA HIS A 89 -5.06 7.41 -15.46
C HIS A 89 -5.22 5.94 -15.88
N ALA A 90 -5.72 5.67 -17.10
CA ALA A 90 -5.85 4.30 -17.61
C ALA A 90 -4.49 3.59 -17.67
N THR A 91 -3.41 4.30 -17.98
CA THR A 91 -2.06 3.76 -18.05
C THR A 91 -1.53 3.34 -16.68
N ILE A 92 -1.86 4.08 -15.61
CA ILE A 92 -1.53 3.68 -14.22
C ILE A 92 -2.21 2.33 -13.90
N PHE A 93 -3.51 2.22 -14.17
CA PHE A 93 -4.26 0.98 -13.92
C PHE A 93 -3.81 -0.19 -14.81
N LEU A 94 -3.35 0.09 -16.03
CA LEU A 94 -2.77 -0.94 -16.91
C LEU A 94 -1.54 -1.60 -16.27
N HIS A 95 -0.63 -0.81 -15.68
CA HIS A 95 0.56 -1.37 -15.01
C HIS A 95 0.17 -2.20 -13.78
N LEU A 96 -0.83 -1.76 -13.02
CA LEU A 96 -1.37 -2.51 -11.90
C LEU A 96 -2.02 -3.83 -12.34
N ALA A 97 -2.75 -3.83 -13.46
CA ALA A 97 -3.33 -5.01 -14.07
C ALA A 97 -2.26 -6.01 -14.56
N ILE A 98 -1.18 -5.52 -15.16
CA ILE A 98 -0.03 -6.35 -15.59
C ILE A 98 0.61 -7.03 -14.37
N PHE A 99 0.90 -6.27 -13.31
CA PHE A 99 1.44 -6.81 -12.06
C PHE A 99 0.53 -7.90 -11.46
N ALA A 100 -0.76 -7.59 -11.30
CA ALA A 100 -1.71 -8.52 -10.68
C ALA A 100 -1.95 -9.76 -11.54
N GLY A 101 -2.12 -9.59 -12.85
CA GLY A 101 -2.32 -10.69 -13.80
C GLY A 101 -1.12 -11.62 -13.89
N PHE A 102 0.10 -11.06 -13.94
CA PHE A 102 1.33 -11.86 -13.92
C PHE A 102 1.47 -12.63 -12.62
N THR A 103 1.33 -11.95 -11.47
CA THR A 103 1.48 -12.59 -10.14
C THR A 103 0.44 -13.69 -9.94
N LEU A 104 -0.81 -13.45 -10.37
CA LEU A 104 -1.87 -14.45 -10.33
C LEU A 104 -1.57 -15.66 -11.24
N SER A 105 -1.05 -15.41 -12.44
CA SER A 105 -0.68 -16.47 -13.38
C SER A 105 0.48 -17.33 -12.86
N ALA A 106 1.47 -16.70 -12.22
CA ALA A 106 2.60 -17.39 -11.59
C ALA A 106 2.14 -18.29 -10.43
N GLU A 107 1.18 -17.82 -9.63
CA GLU A 107 0.58 -18.59 -8.54
C GLU A 107 -0.24 -19.78 -9.02
N ILE A 108 -1.08 -19.59 -10.05
CA ILE A 108 -1.88 -20.67 -10.64
C ILE A 108 -0.98 -21.72 -11.29
N SER A 109 0.11 -21.28 -11.93
CA SER A 109 1.12 -22.15 -12.56
C SER A 109 2.13 -22.75 -11.57
N GLN A 110 1.93 -22.56 -10.26
CA GLN A 110 2.80 -23.08 -9.18
C GLN A 110 4.29 -22.67 -9.33
N SER A 111 4.55 -21.54 -9.99
CA SER A 111 5.89 -21.04 -10.30
C SER A 111 6.28 -19.82 -9.44
N SER A 112 5.48 -19.50 -8.42
CA SER A 112 5.65 -18.27 -7.63
C SER A 112 6.94 -18.21 -6.82
N ASP A 113 7.50 -19.34 -6.39
CA ASP A 113 8.78 -19.38 -5.69
C ASP A 113 9.93 -18.87 -6.60
N ILE A 114 9.90 -19.24 -7.88
CA ILE A 114 10.91 -18.86 -8.89
C ILE A 114 10.66 -17.43 -9.40
N LEU A 115 9.39 -17.05 -9.59
CA LEU A 115 8.98 -15.78 -10.21
C LEU A 115 8.65 -14.65 -9.21
N SER A 116 8.89 -14.88 -7.92
CA SER A 116 8.68 -13.88 -6.87
C SER A 116 9.45 -12.58 -7.13
N GLY A 117 10.69 -12.67 -7.61
CA GLY A 117 11.50 -11.51 -8.00
C GLY A 117 10.90 -10.71 -9.16
N VAL A 118 10.33 -11.38 -10.16
CA VAL A 118 9.67 -10.71 -11.30
C VAL A 118 8.42 -9.96 -10.82
N SER A 119 7.67 -10.55 -9.89
CA SER A 119 6.51 -9.87 -9.28
C SER A 119 6.95 -8.60 -8.52
N GLY A 120 8.09 -8.64 -7.82
CA GLY A 120 8.68 -7.46 -7.17
C GLY A 120 9.13 -6.38 -8.15
N ILE A 121 9.75 -6.76 -9.27
CA ILE A 121 10.12 -5.83 -10.35
C ILE A 121 8.86 -5.16 -10.91
N LEU A 122 7.83 -5.93 -11.24
CA LEU A 122 6.57 -5.39 -11.74
C LEU A 122 5.90 -4.44 -10.73
N ALA A 123 5.91 -4.78 -9.43
CA ALA A 123 5.42 -3.89 -8.38
C ALA A 123 6.20 -2.56 -8.33
N ALA A 124 7.54 -2.61 -8.45
CA ALA A 124 8.35 -1.40 -8.53
C ALA A 124 8.01 -0.55 -9.78
N PHE A 125 7.77 -1.20 -10.93
CA PHE A 125 7.34 -0.49 -12.14
C PHE A 125 5.95 0.16 -12.02
N VAL A 126 5.03 -0.40 -11.22
CA VAL A 126 3.75 0.27 -10.91
C VAL A 126 4.01 1.64 -10.27
N PHE A 127 4.82 1.69 -9.21
CA PHE A 127 5.15 2.97 -8.54
C PHE A 127 6.00 3.89 -9.41
N CYS A 128 6.90 3.33 -10.22
CA CYS A 128 7.71 4.12 -11.16
C CYS A 128 6.82 4.82 -12.19
N GLN A 129 5.89 4.08 -12.80
CA GLN A 129 4.97 4.63 -13.78
C GLN A 129 4.00 5.63 -13.15
N GLU A 130 3.49 5.32 -11.95
CA GLU A 130 2.65 6.26 -11.20
C GLU A 130 3.40 7.56 -10.92
N LEU A 131 4.64 7.49 -10.43
CA LEU A 131 5.45 8.69 -10.18
C LEU A 131 5.70 9.48 -11.46
N PHE A 132 6.05 8.80 -12.56
CA PHE A 132 6.27 9.44 -13.85
C PHE A 132 5.02 10.19 -14.33
N LEU A 133 3.85 9.54 -14.27
CA LEU A 133 2.59 10.14 -14.71
C LEU A 133 2.08 11.22 -13.77
N LEU A 134 2.33 11.12 -12.46
CA LEU A 134 2.01 12.18 -11.51
C LEU A 134 2.93 13.40 -11.65
N HIS A 135 4.18 13.21 -12.10
CA HIS A 135 5.14 14.30 -12.29
C HIS A 135 4.95 15.05 -13.60
N PHE A 136 4.50 14.35 -14.64
CA PHE A 136 4.20 14.95 -15.95
C PHE A 136 2.69 15.01 -16.20
N HIS A 137 1.89 14.96 -15.14
CA HIS A 137 0.44 14.85 -15.27
C HIS A 137 -0.04 16.04 -16.10
N SER A 138 -0.80 15.79 -17.18
CA SER A 138 -1.31 16.86 -18.04
C SER A 138 -2.16 17.89 -17.30
N THR A 139 -2.62 17.58 -16.08
CA THR A 139 -3.38 18.49 -15.25
C THR A 139 -2.57 19.11 -14.12
N ASP A 140 -1.24 18.95 -14.06
CA ASP A 140 -0.41 19.48 -12.97
C ASP A 140 -0.83 20.90 -12.56
N HIS A 141 -1.43 20.95 -11.38
CA HIS A 141 -2.21 22.10 -10.97
C HIS A 141 -1.27 23.12 -10.32
N VAL A 142 -1.28 24.37 -10.75
CA VAL A 142 -0.59 25.43 -10.02
C VAL A 142 -1.31 25.74 -8.70
N GLY A 143 -0.56 26.18 -7.68
CA GLY A 143 -1.11 26.54 -6.38
C GLY A 143 -1.34 25.36 -5.44
N LEU A 144 -2.44 25.39 -4.70
CA LEU A 144 -2.67 24.47 -3.57
C LEU A 144 -2.79 23.02 -4.02
N GLU A 145 -3.57 22.74 -5.07
CA GLU A 145 -3.73 21.37 -5.58
C GLU A 145 -2.39 20.76 -6.02
N GLY A 146 -1.55 21.53 -6.72
CA GLY A 146 -0.20 21.11 -7.07
C GLY A 146 0.66 20.75 -5.87
N HIS A 147 0.55 21.52 -4.79
CA HIS A 147 1.27 21.22 -3.55
C HIS A 147 0.81 19.89 -2.93
N TYR A 148 -0.49 19.58 -2.95
CA TYR A 148 -1.00 18.28 -2.51
C TYR A 148 -0.50 17.12 -3.39
N HIS A 149 -0.46 17.31 -4.71
CA HIS A 149 0.07 16.31 -5.64
C HIS A 149 1.59 16.13 -5.52
N TRP A 150 2.34 17.20 -5.25
CA TRP A 150 3.76 17.12 -4.97
C TRP A 150 4.05 16.28 -3.71
N LEU A 151 3.25 16.46 -2.65
CA LEU A 151 3.32 15.62 -1.46
C LEU A 151 2.95 14.16 -1.78
N LEU A 152 1.99 13.91 -2.67
CA LEU A 152 1.67 12.55 -3.14
C LEU A 152 2.88 11.92 -3.87
N GLN A 153 3.54 12.65 -4.76
CA GLN A 153 4.75 12.19 -5.46
C GLN A 153 5.83 11.73 -4.47
N LEU A 154 6.01 12.45 -3.35
CA LEU A 154 6.94 12.05 -2.30
C LEU A 154 6.59 10.68 -1.69
N ILE A 155 5.31 10.41 -1.43
CA ILE A 155 4.84 9.10 -0.90
C ILE A 155 5.10 7.99 -1.91
N VAL A 156 4.77 8.22 -3.18
CA VAL A 156 4.97 7.26 -4.27
C VAL A 156 6.46 6.98 -4.48
N PHE A 157 7.31 7.99 -4.38
CA PHE A 157 8.77 7.83 -4.45
C PHE A 157 9.32 6.95 -3.32
N VAL A 158 8.86 7.15 -2.08
CA VAL A 158 9.21 6.27 -0.95
C VAL A 158 8.74 4.84 -1.20
N SER A 159 7.53 4.67 -1.75
CA SER A 159 6.99 3.35 -2.13
C SER A 159 7.83 2.67 -3.20
N LEU A 160 8.29 3.40 -4.22
CA LEU A 160 9.21 2.91 -5.25
C LEU A 160 10.52 2.41 -4.64
N LEU A 161 11.16 3.22 -3.80
CA LEU A 161 12.41 2.85 -3.12
C LEU A 161 12.22 1.61 -2.23
N ALA A 162 11.09 1.53 -1.52
CA ALA A 162 10.77 0.38 -0.68
C ALA A 162 10.49 -0.88 -1.50
N ALA A 163 9.80 -0.76 -2.65
CA ALA A 163 9.55 -1.88 -3.56
C ALA A 163 10.86 -2.41 -4.18
N LEU A 164 11.76 -1.52 -4.60
CA LEU A 164 13.09 -1.89 -5.07
C LEU A 164 13.90 -2.56 -3.97
N ALA A 165 13.91 -2.01 -2.75
CA ALA A 165 14.60 -2.61 -1.61
C ALA A 165 14.02 -3.99 -1.25
N ALA A 166 12.69 -4.14 -1.23
CA ALA A 166 12.03 -5.40 -0.93
C ALA A 166 12.29 -6.48 -2.00
N THR A 167 12.47 -6.06 -3.26
CA THR A 167 12.81 -6.95 -4.37
C THR A 167 14.27 -7.40 -4.31
N ASN A 168 15.21 -6.49 -4.05
CA ASN A 168 16.64 -6.79 -4.01
C ASN A 168 17.07 -7.47 -2.70
N PHE A 169 16.36 -7.21 -1.61
CA PHE A 169 16.62 -7.78 -0.29
C PHE A 169 15.40 -8.57 0.19
N PRO A 170 15.15 -9.78 -0.35
CA PRO A 170 13.94 -10.54 -0.11
C PRO A 170 13.75 -10.99 1.35
N ASN A 171 14.76 -10.86 2.22
CA ASN A 171 14.64 -11.16 3.65
C ASN A 171 14.52 -9.89 4.52
N SER A 172 14.40 -8.71 3.91
CA SER A 172 14.33 -7.43 4.63
C SER A 172 12.91 -7.14 5.11
N PHE A 173 12.64 -7.44 6.38
CA PHE A 173 11.40 -7.04 7.05
C PHE A 173 11.16 -5.51 7.01
N PRO A 174 12.17 -4.64 7.28
CA PRO A 174 11.96 -3.20 7.17
C PRO A 174 11.53 -2.75 5.78
N ALA A 175 12.10 -3.32 4.71
CA ALA A 175 11.71 -2.94 3.35
C ALA A 175 10.24 -3.29 3.05
N ALA A 176 9.80 -4.51 3.40
CA ALA A 176 8.40 -4.91 3.26
C ALA A 176 7.46 -4.05 4.12
N LEU A 177 7.87 -3.73 5.34
CA LEU A 177 7.06 -2.92 6.25
C LEU A 177 6.91 -1.50 5.71
N VAL A 178 8.02 -0.85 5.32
CA VAL A 178 8.01 0.50 4.74
C VAL A 178 7.15 0.55 3.48
N LEU A 179 7.25 -0.46 2.60
CA LEU A 179 6.39 -0.55 1.42
C LEU A 179 4.91 -0.57 1.82
N SER A 180 4.52 -1.46 2.75
CA SER A 180 3.12 -1.59 3.15
C SER A 180 2.56 -0.33 3.82
N ILE A 181 3.32 0.33 4.70
CA ILE A 181 2.86 1.56 5.37
C ILE A 181 2.81 2.74 4.40
N SER A 182 3.67 2.77 3.38
CA SER A 182 3.67 3.83 2.36
C SER A 182 2.43 3.70 1.48
N VAL A 183 1.99 2.48 1.17
CA VAL A 183 0.70 2.23 0.49
C VAL A 183 -0.49 2.65 1.35
N VAL A 184 -0.47 2.39 2.67
CA VAL A 184 -1.49 2.95 3.59
C VAL A 184 -1.49 4.47 3.54
N PHE A 185 -0.31 5.07 3.57
CA PHE A 185 -0.16 6.52 3.56
C PHE A 185 -0.68 7.13 2.27
N GLN A 186 -0.34 6.54 1.12
CA GLN A 186 -0.85 6.94 -0.18
C GLN A 186 -2.38 6.90 -0.22
N GLY A 187 -3.00 5.82 0.28
CA GLY A 187 -4.45 5.72 0.36
C GLY A 187 -5.10 6.77 1.27
N CYS A 188 -4.54 6.99 2.46
CA CYS A 188 -5.00 8.02 3.39
C CYS A 188 -4.85 9.43 2.80
N TRP A 189 -3.74 9.69 2.09
CA TRP A 189 -3.48 10.95 1.43
C TRP A 189 -4.46 11.22 0.29
N PHE A 190 -4.77 10.22 -0.54
CA PHE A 190 -5.84 10.32 -1.54
C PHE A 190 -7.18 10.72 -0.92
N MET A 191 -7.59 10.07 0.18
CA MET A 191 -8.82 10.44 0.87
C MET A 191 -8.75 11.88 1.41
N ASN A 192 -7.63 12.28 2.01
CA ASN A 192 -7.41 13.63 2.51
C ASN A 192 -7.52 14.68 1.38
N MET A 193 -6.87 14.46 0.23
CA MET A 193 -6.99 15.33 -0.95
C MET A 193 -8.45 15.46 -1.39
N GLY A 194 -9.19 14.35 -1.46
CA GLY A 194 -10.62 14.37 -1.77
C GLY A 194 -11.40 15.34 -0.89
N PHE A 195 -11.24 15.28 0.44
CA PHE A 195 -11.90 16.20 1.35
C PHE A 195 -11.37 17.64 1.25
N MET A 196 -10.06 17.85 1.23
CA MET A 196 -9.48 19.19 1.34
C MET A 196 -9.64 20.02 0.07
N LEU A 197 -9.75 19.39 -1.09
CA LEU A 197 -9.81 20.07 -2.38
C LEU A 197 -11.21 20.01 -3.02
N TRP A 198 -12.04 19.02 -2.68
CA TRP A 198 -13.37 18.82 -3.29
C TRP A 198 -14.53 18.77 -2.28
N PHE A 199 -14.31 19.11 -1.00
CA PHE A 199 -15.40 19.27 -0.01
C PHE A 199 -15.45 20.71 0.55
N PRO A 200 -16.55 21.46 0.34
CA PRO A 200 -16.61 22.89 0.65
C PRO A 200 -16.28 23.28 2.10
N ASP A 201 -16.72 22.47 3.07
CA ASP A 201 -16.54 22.79 4.49
C ASP A 201 -15.07 22.66 4.97
N PHE A 202 -14.20 22.05 4.17
CA PHE A 202 -12.79 21.86 4.49
C PHE A 202 -11.86 22.84 3.76
N ILE A 203 -12.40 23.77 2.96
CA ILE A 203 -11.59 24.76 2.25
C ILE A 203 -10.92 25.70 3.27
N PRO A 204 -9.59 25.93 3.18
CA PRO A 204 -8.91 26.89 4.03
C PRO A 204 -9.47 28.30 3.87
N GLU A 205 -9.57 29.03 4.98
CA GLU A 205 -10.09 30.40 4.95
C GLU A 205 -9.27 31.27 3.96
N GLY A 206 -9.95 32.18 3.25
CA GLY A 206 -9.34 33.00 2.20
C GLY A 206 -9.07 32.26 0.89
N CYS A 207 -9.44 30.99 0.77
CA CYS A 207 -9.47 30.25 -0.47
C CYS A 207 -10.92 29.88 -0.86
N VAL A 208 -11.13 29.64 -2.15
CA VAL A 208 -12.42 29.30 -2.75
C VAL A 208 -12.27 28.09 -3.65
N MET A 209 -13.25 27.19 -3.60
CA MET A 209 -13.33 26.07 -4.52
C MET A 209 -13.88 26.54 -5.86
N GLN A 210 -13.24 26.13 -6.94
CA GLN A 210 -13.66 26.45 -8.29
C GLN A 210 -14.52 25.30 -8.82
N PHE A 211 -15.83 25.52 -8.92
CA PHE A 211 -16.71 24.61 -9.65
C PHE A 211 -16.48 24.79 -11.14
N ALA A 212 -16.41 23.69 -11.89
CA ALA A 212 -16.01 23.62 -13.30
C ALA A 212 -16.95 24.33 -14.32
N GLU A 213 -17.70 25.35 -13.90
CA GLU A 213 -18.57 26.16 -14.77
C GLU A 213 -17.97 27.54 -15.14
N ALA A 214 -16.76 27.87 -14.68
CA ALA A 214 -16.12 29.14 -15.02
C ALA A 214 -15.02 28.96 -16.08
N GLY A 215 -15.42 29.07 -17.36
CA GLY A 215 -14.65 29.78 -18.38
C GLY A 215 -13.43 29.10 -18.99
N ILE A 216 -13.56 28.89 -20.30
CA ILE A 216 -12.53 28.83 -21.34
C ILE A 216 -11.20 29.51 -20.92
N ASP A 217 -10.12 28.72 -20.96
CA ASP A 217 -8.71 29.13 -21.15
C ASP A 217 -7.78 29.32 -19.95
N ASP A 218 -8.09 28.83 -18.74
CA ASP A 218 -7.17 29.10 -17.63
C ASP A 218 -6.98 27.91 -16.66
N MET A 219 -5.73 27.44 -16.61
CA MET A 219 -5.20 26.23 -15.96
C MET A 219 -5.18 26.35 -14.42
N HIS A 220 -6.32 26.70 -13.80
CA HIS A 220 -6.43 26.89 -12.37
C HIS A 220 -6.83 25.58 -11.66
N GLY A 221 -6.19 25.30 -10.53
CA GLY A 221 -6.52 24.14 -9.69
C GLY A 221 -7.90 24.23 -9.04
N ALA A 222 -8.37 23.12 -8.46
CA ALA A 222 -9.67 22.95 -7.81
C ALA A 222 -9.94 23.97 -6.69
N VAL A 223 -8.88 24.52 -6.08
CA VAL A 223 -8.95 25.55 -5.05
C VAL A 223 -8.01 26.69 -5.41
N THR A 224 -8.54 27.91 -5.44
CA THR A 224 -7.77 29.15 -5.63
C THR A 224 -7.80 30.00 -4.36
N CYS A 225 -6.69 30.66 -4.04
CA CYS A 225 -6.58 31.49 -2.84
C CYS A 225 -6.56 32.97 -3.21
N GLY A 226 -7.34 33.80 -2.49
CA GLY A 226 -7.50 35.22 -2.81
C GLY A 226 -6.35 36.13 -2.38
N SER A 227 -5.34 35.59 -1.67
CA SER A 227 -4.15 36.33 -1.25
C SER A 227 -2.97 35.38 -1.02
N LEU A 228 -1.74 35.91 -1.14
CA LEU A 228 -0.51 35.16 -0.83
C LEU A 228 -0.49 34.65 0.61
N ALA A 229 -1.05 35.41 1.57
CA ALA A 229 -1.14 34.98 2.96
C ALA A 229 -2.06 33.76 3.14
N ALA A 230 -3.19 33.72 2.41
CA ALA A 230 -4.11 32.59 2.43
C ALA A 230 -3.48 31.34 1.79
N GLU A 231 -2.75 31.52 0.67
CA GLU A 231 -2.02 30.43 0.02
C GLU A 231 -0.94 29.83 0.93
N LEU A 232 -0.09 30.66 1.54
CA LEU A 232 0.94 30.20 2.48
C LEU A 232 0.33 29.45 3.66
N ARG A 233 -0.81 29.91 4.19
CA ARG A 233 -1.55 29.21 5.25
C ARG A 233 -2.07 27.86 4.78
N ALA A 234 -2.70 27.79 3.62
CA ALA A 234 -3.26 26.57 3.06
C ALA A 234 -2.16 25.52 2.82
N THR A 235 -1.03 25.93 2.28
CA THR A 235 0.17 25.10 2.08
C THR A 235 0.75 24.61 3.41
N ALA A 236 0.81 25.48 4.44
CA ALA A 236 1.25 25.08 5.77
C ALA A 236 0.31 24.04 6.41
N LEU A 237 -1.01 24.20 6.23
CA LEU A 237 -2.00 23.21 6.69
C LEU A 237 -1.82 21.86 5.98
N ALA A 238 -1.59 21.85 4.67
CA ALA A 238 -1.31 20.62 3.92
C ALA A 238 -0.06 19.90 4.48
N ASN A 239 1.01 20.62 4.79
CA ASN A 239 2.22 20.05 5.40
C ASN A 239 1.96 19.45 6.79
N LEU A 240 1.13 20.11 7.61
CA LEU A 240 0.73 19.60 8.92
C LEU A 240 -0.13 18.34 8.81
N GLN A 241 -1.11 18.33 7.90
CA GLN A 241 -1.93 17.16 7.62
C GLN A 241 -1.07 15.96 7.19
N PHE A 242 -0.14 16.17 6.25
CA PHE A 242 0.79 15.15 5.80
C PHE A 242 1.59 14.56 6.98
N SER A 243 2.12 15.44 7.82
CA SER A 243 2.92 15.06 9.00
C SER A 243 2.09 14.28 10.04
N TRP A 244 0.86 14.70 10.29
CA TRP A 244 -0.02 14.06 11.28
C TRP A 244 -0.56 12.72 10.80
N ILE A 245 -0.90 12.58 9.52
CA ILE A 245 -1.30 11.30 8.93
C ILE A 245 -0.14 10.31 9.04
N LEU A 246 1.08 10.72 8.66
CA LEU A 246 2.27 9.88 8.81
C LEU A 246 2.51 9.47 10.27
N ALA A 247 2.45 10.42 11.21
CA ALA A 247 2.60 10.13 12.63
C ALA A 247 1.55 9.13 13.14
N GLY A 248 0.29 9.27 12.73
CA GLY A 248 -0.79 8.35 13.05
C GLY A 248 -0.55 6.94 12.53
N ILE A 249 -0.10 6.81 11.28
CA ILE A 249 0.23 5.51 10.67
C ILE A 249 1.41 4.85 11.39
N LEU A 250 2.46 5.60 11.71
CA LEU A 250 3.63 5.08 12.44
C LEU A 250 3.24 4.65 13.86
N LEU A 251 2.42 5.41 14.56
CA LEU A 251 1.90 5.05 15.88
C LEU A 251 1.07 3.75 15.82
N LEU A 252 0.15 3.66 14.87
CA LEU A 252 -0.67 2.46 14.66
C LEU A 252 0.22 1.24 14.35
N THR A 253 1.17 1.39 13.43
CA THR A 253 2.10 0.32 13.04
C THR A 253 2.95 -0.12 14.23
N GLY A 254 3.50 0.83 15.00
CA GLY A 254 4.25 0.54 16.22
C GLY A 254 3.41 -0.22 17.25
N CYS A 255 2.17 0.20 17.48
CA CYS A 255 1.23 -0.51 18.35
C CYS A 255 0.96 -1.95 17.87
N MET A 256 0.80 -2.15 16.56
CA MET A 256 0.58 -3.47 15.98
C MET A 256 1.80 -4.37 16.13
N CYS A 257 3.00 -3.84 15.86
CA CYS A 257 4.27 -4.55 16.08
C CYS A 257 4.42 -4.99 17.55
N LEU A 258 4.20 -4.08 18.51
CA LEU A 258 4.30 -4.39 19.95
C LEU A 258 3.27 -5.45 20.39
N LYS A 259 2.01 -5.33 19.95
CA LYS A 259 0.94 -6.29 20.28
C LYS A 259 1.23 -7.68 19.72
N LEU A 260 1.75 -7.76 18.49
CA LEU A 260 2.06 -9.04 17.84
C LEU A 260 3.34 -9.66 18.40
N ALA A 261 4.38 -8.86 18.67
CA ALA A 261 5.60 -9.32 19.32
C ALA A 261 5.30 -9.99 20.67
N ARG A 262 4.47 -9.35 21.52
CA ARG A 262 4.05 -9.93 22.82
C ARG A 262 3.33 -11.27 22.67
N LYS A 263 2.58 -11.49 21.59
CA LYS A 263 1.90 -12.77 21.33
C LYS A 263 2.85 -13.87 20.85
N CYS A 264 4.00 -13.51 20.29
CA CYS A 264 4.96 -14.47 19.75
C CYS A 264 6.02 -14.92 20.77
N THR A 265 6.39 -14.05 21.71
CA THR A 265 7.29 -14.39 22.83
C THR A 265 6.84 -15.61 23.68
N PRO A 266 5.56 -15.82 24.04
CA PRO A 266 5.16 -16.97 24.84
C PRO A 266 5.35 -18.32 24.14
N ARG A 267 5.41 -18.36 22.79
CA ARG A 267 5.57 -19.61 22.04
C ARG A 267 7.02 -20.12 22.03
N SER A 268 8.01 -19.22 22.09
CA SER A 268 9.43 -19.57 22.12
C SER A 268 9.86 -20.14 23.48
N GLN A 269 9.37 -19.57 24.58
CA GLN A 269 9.71 -20.04 25.93
C GLN A 269 9.06 -21.40 26.26
N SER A 270 7.85 -21.67 25.75
CA SER A 270 7.17 -22.96 25.93
C SER A 270 7.95 -24.11 25.30
N THR A 271 8.46 -23.94 24.07
CA THR A 271 9.20 -24.99 23.35
C THR A 271 10.58 -25.26 23.95
N GLU A 272 11.24 -24.25 24.51
CA GLU A 272 12.55 -24.40 25.14
C GLU A 272 12.45 -25.11 26.51
N TYR A 273 11.40 -24.81 27.29
CA TYR A 273 11.10 -25.53 28.54
C TYR A 273 10.72 -26.99 28.30
N GLU A 274 9.95 -27.29 27.24
CA GLU A 274 9.52 -28.66 26.90
C GLU A 274 10.68 -29.51 26.35
N GLN A 275 11.66 -28.90 25.67
CA GLN A 275 12.90 -29.57 25.26
C GLN A 275 13.87 -29.83 26.43
N LEU A 276 13.89 -28.97 27.45
CA LEU A 276 14.67 -29.21 28.67
C LEU A 276 14.07 -30.34 29.52
N HIS A 277 12.74 -30.44 29.59
CA HIS A 277 12.05 -31.49 30.35
C HIS A 277 12.12 -32.87 29.69
N SER A 278 12.22 -32.96 28.37
CA SER A 278 12.33 -34.23 27.63
C SER A 278 13.77 -34.77 27.55
N ARG A 279 14.79 -33.95 27.82
CA ARG A 279 16.21 -34.38 27.87
C ARG A 279 16.69 -34.81 29.26
N GLY A 280 15.88 -34.63 30.31
CA GLY A 280 16.18 -35.10 31.65
C GLY A 280 15.49 -36.42 31.96
N VAL A 281 16.25 -37.51 31.89
CA VAL A 281 16.17 -38.78 32.68
C VAL A 281 16.37 -40.02 31.78
N PRO A 282 17.51 -40.70 31.97
CA PRO A 282 17.49 -42.14 32.18
C PRO A 282 18.13 -42.45 33.53
N ILE A 283 17.33 -42.81 34.54
CA ILE A 283 17.84 -43.42 35.76
C ILE A 283 18.09 -44.89 35.42
N ALA A 284 19.35 -45.22 35.12
CA ALA A 284 19.84 -46.58 35.11
C ALA A 284 19.95 -47.05 36.57
N ILE A 285 19.15 -48.05 36.95
CA ILE A 285 19.37 -48.84 38.17
C ILE A 285 20.17 -50.07 37.72
N ASP A 286 21.48 -50.01 37.92
CA ASP A 286 22.40 -51.13 37.71
C ASP A 286 22.44 -51.95 39.01
N GLY A 287 21.93 -53.19 38.94
CA GLY A 287 21.86 -54.13 40.06
C GLY A 287 22.66 -55.40 39.76
N PHE A 288 23.90 -55.41 40.23
CA PHE A 288 24.85 -56.52 40.45
C PHE A 288 24.40 -57.95 40.09
N LYS A 289 25.14 -58.55 39.14
CA LYS A 289 25.29 -60.02 39.00
C LYS A 289 26.69 -60.39 39.50
N GLN A 290 26.76 -61.26 40.52
CA GLN A 290 27.98 -61.89 41.00
C GLN A 290 27.92 -63.38 40.61
N THR A 291 28.97 -63.87 39.95
CA THR A 291 29.15 -65.26 39.49
C THR A 291 30.08 -66.04 40.43
N ASP A 292 29.61 -67.19 40.94
CA ASP A 292 30.20 -68.55 40.98
C ASP A 292 31.64 -68.77 41.53
N PRO A 293 31.93 -69.93 42.18
CA PRO A 293 31.71 -71.31 41.69
C PRO A 293 30.75 -72.19 42.50
#